data_AF-A0A7J2HKW8-F1
#
_entry.id   AF-A0A7J2HKW8-F1
#
_cell.length_a   1.000
_cell.length_b   1.000
_cell.length_c   1.000
_cell.angle_alpha   90.00
_cell.angle_beta   90.00
_cell.angle_gamma   90.00
#
_symmetry.space_group_name_H-M   'P 1'
#
loop_
_entity.id
_entity.type
_entity.pdbx_description
1 polymer ?
#
loop_
_entity_poly.entity_id
_entity_poly.type
_entity_poly.pdbx_seq_one_letter_code
_entity_poly.pdbx_strand_id
1 'polypeptide(L)'
;ADNFVKNKLEPEKLIIRRRIIGKAMMDGRRLLILTKNDLINEVFSRAIEKLKRFRESEGYERFLVKCLKEAVEAMNPSDGDEFIVYVDKRDLDLLKKRVGKIFKHSLKFKFKEGNFMGGVVVMDSDGKRIFYNTIESRLESLRPLLREKIASILFGEVKESGEDR
;
A
#
# COMPACT_ATOMS: atom_id res chain seq x y z
N ALA A 1 44.66 40.72 29.84
CA ALA A 1 44.60 39.39 29.20
C ALA A 1 43.24 38.73 29.41
N ASP A 2 42.73 38.66 30.65
CA ASP A 2 41.47 37.98 30.99
C ASP A 2 40.22 38.44 30.23
N ASN A 3 40.03 39.76 30.02
CA ASN A 3 38.88 40.26 29.26
C ASN A 3 38.92 39.87 27.77
N PHE A 4 40.11 39.69 27.19
CA PHE A 4 40.26 39.32 25.79
C PHE A 4 39.98 37.82 25.58
N VAL A 5 40.41 36.99 26.54
CA VAL A 5 40.12 35.56 26.58
C VAL A 5 38.62 35.31 26.81
N LYS A 6 38.00 36.04 27.75
CA LYS A 6 36.55 35.96 28.04
C LYS A 6 35.68 36.38 26.85
N ASN A 7 36.06 37.44 26.12
CA ASN A 7 35.34 37.90 24.94
C ASN A 7 35.39 36.92 23.75
N LYS A 8 36.41 36.06 23.66
CA LYS A 8 36.46 34.97 22.67
C LYS A 8 35.78 33.67 23.14
N LEU A 9 35.86 33.33 24.43
CA LEU A 9 35.31 32.08 24.96
C LEU A 9 33.78 32.07 25.06
N GLU A 10 33.15 33.17 25.44
CA GLU A 10 31.69 33.23 25.56
C GLU A 10 30.93 32.99 24.23
N PRO A 11 31.32 33.58 23.08
CA PRO A 11 30.68 33.25 21.81
C PRO A 11 30.92 31.79 21.38
N GLU A 12 32.11 31.23 21.63
CA GLU A 12 32.39 29.82 21.34
C GLU A 12 31.52 28.86 22.18
N LYS A 13 31.37 29.13 23.49
CA LYS A 13 30.45 28.37 24.37
C LYS A 13 29.02 28.42 23.86
N LEU A 14 28.55 29.60 23.44
CA LEU A 14 27.19 29.77 22.90
C LEU A 14 27.00 28.98 21.60
N ILE A 15 27.99 28.97 20.70
CA ILE A 15 27.95 28.20 19.45
C ILE A 15 27.89 26.70 19.74
N ILE A 16 28.74 26.20 20.64
CA ILE A 16 28.76 24.79 21.03
C ILE A 16 27.43 24.41 21.70
N ARG A 17 26.91 25.22 22.62
CA ARG A 17 25.62 25.00 23.27
C ARG A 17 24.48 24.93 22.25
N ARG A 18 24.42 25.87 21.31
CA ARG A 18 23.42 25.88 20.22
C ARG A 18 23.54 24.63 19.35
N ARG A 19 24.76 24.19 19.04
CA ARG A 19 25.00 22.97 18.26
C ARG A 19 24.52 21.72 19.00
N ILE A 20 24.81 21.60 20.29
CA ILE A 20 24.35 20.47 21.12
C ILE A 20 22.82 20.43 21.20
N ILE A 21 22.18 21.56 21.51
CA ILE A 21 20.71 21.63 21.61
C ILE A 21 20.07 21.37 20.24
N GLY A 22 20.60 21.97 19.18
CA GLY A 22 20.11 21.75 17.82
C GLY A 22 20.20 20.28 17.41
N LYS A 23 21.33 19.64 17.72
CA LYS A 23 21.52 18.21 17.47
C LYS A 23 20.52 17.35 18.25
N ALA A 24 20.36 17.60 19.55
CA ALA A 24 19.41 16.87 20.38
C ALA A 24 17.95 17.03 19.89
N MET A 25 17.56 18.24 19.47
CA MET A 25 16.23 18.47 18.88
C MET A 25 16.04 17.73 17.56
N MET A 26 17.04 17.72 16.68
CA MET A 26 16.99 16.98 15.43
C MET A 26 16.87 15.48 15.66
N ASP A 27 17.65 14.93 16.59
CA ASP A 27 17.63 13.51 16.92
C ASP A 27 16.29 13.10 17.55
N GLY A 28 15.73 13.93 18.43
CA GLY A 28 14.38 13.73 18.97
C GLY A 28 13.29 13.73 17.90
N ARG A 29 13.32 14.70 16.96
CA ARG A 29 12.38 14.76 15.82
C ARG A 29 12.54 13.54 14.92
N ARG A 30 13.77 13.13 14.63
CA ARG A 30 14.07 11.94 13.83
C ARG A 30 13.48 10.69 14.47
N LEU A 31 13.72 10.49 15.76
CA LEU A 31 13.18 9.34 16.50
C LEU A 31 11.66 9.30 16.42
N LEU A 32 10.99 10.44 16.67
CA LEU A 32 9.53 10.53 16.59
C LEU A 32 9.00 10.14 15.21
N ILE A 33 9.62 10.62 14.13
CA ILE A 33 9.22 10.29 12.76
C ILE A 33 9.38 8.79 12.49
N LEU A 34 10.51 8.20 12.91
CA LEU A 34 10.77 6.78 12.73
C LEU A 34 9.75 5.93 13.49
N THR A 35 9.52 6.22 14.78
CA THR A 35 8.52 5.50 15.58
C THR A 35 7.11 5.59 14.98
N LYS A 36 6.70 6.77 14.49
CA LYS A 36 5.41 6.92 13.81
C LYS A 36 5.31 6.06 12.55
N ASN A 37 6.37 6.03 11.73
CA ASN A 37 6.41 5.20 10.53
C ASN A 37 6.37 3.70 10.86
N ASP A 38 7.05 3.27 11.91
CA ASP A 38 7.06 1.87 12.35
C ASP A 38 5.67 1.40 12.77
N LEU A 39 4.95 2.22 13.55
CA LEU A 39 3.56 1.94 13.94
C LEU A 39 2.63 1.83 12.72
N ILE A 40 2.75 2.75 11.76
CA ILE A 40 1.98 2.68 10.51
C ILE A 40 2.29 1.38 9.75
N ASN A 41 3.57 1.03 9.63
CA ASN A 41 3.98 -0.19 8.94
C ASN A 41 3.44 -1.44 9.65
N GLU A 42 3.42 -1.46 10.98
CA GLU A 42 2.84 -2.55 11.75
C GLU A 42 1.34 -2.73 11.47
N VAL A 43 0.58 -1.64 11.34
CA VAL A 43 -0.83 -1.68 10.93
C VAL A 43 -1.00 -2.34 9.57
N PHE A 44 -0.18 -1.96 8.58
CA PHE A 44 -0.20 -2.59 7.25
C PHE A 44 0.16 -4.07 7.32
N SER A 45 1.20 -4.44 8.08
CA SER A 45 1.60 -5.85 8.26
C SER A 45 0.45 -6.68 8.85
N ARG A 46 -0.23 -6.17 9.89
CA ARG A 46 -1.40 -6.84 10.49
C ARG A 46 -2.57 -6.94 9.51
N ALA A 47 -2.79 -5.93 8.67
CA ALA A 47 -3.82 -5.96 7.64
C ALA A 47 -3.51 -7.00 6.55
N ILE A 48 -2.26 -7.10 6.11
CA ILE A 48 -1.80 -8.12 5.13
C ILE A 48 -2.05 -9.53 5.69
N GLU A 49 -1.73 -9.79 6.95
CA GLU A 49 -2.00 -11.09 7.57
C GLU A 49 -3.49 -11.44 7.63
N LYS A 50 -4.37 -10.43 7.82
CA LYS A 50 -5.82 -10.64 7.72
C LYS A 50 -6.25 -10.94 6.28
N LEU A 51 -5.69 -10.24 5.30
CA LEU A 51 -5.98 -10.46 3.88
C LEU A 51 -5.52 -11.83 3.38
N LYS A 52 -4.43 -12.39 3.93
CA LYS A 52 -4.03 -13.77 3.63
C LYS A 52 -5.12 -14.77 4.04
N ARG A 53 -5.74 -14.56 5.20
CA ARG A 53 -6.85 -15.41 5.70
C ARG A 53 -8.17 -15.18 4.95
N PHE A 54 -8.37 -14.00 4.34
CA PHE A 54 -9.59 -13.71 3.57
C PHE A 54 -9.83 -14.72 2.44
N ARG A 55 -8.78 -15.35 1.91
CA ARG A 55 -8.88 -16.42 0.90
C ARG A 55 -9.76 -17.58 1.33
N GLU A 56 -9.78 -17.91 2.62
CA GLU A 56 -10.56 -19.02 3.18
C GLU A 56 -12.03 -18.63 3.42
N SER A 57 -12.40 -17.38 3.20
CA SER A 57 -13.76 -16.90 3.41
C SER A 57 -14.68 -17.20 2.22
N GLU A 58 -15.97 -17.35 2.50
CA GLU A 58 -17.02 -17.52 1.48
C GLU A 58 -17.10 -16.35 0.48
N GLY A 59 -16.55 -15.18 0.83
CA GLY A 59 -16.54 -14.00 -0.03
C GLY A 59 -15.44 -14.01 -1.10
N TYR A 60 -14.44 -14.89 -0.98
CA TYR A 60 -13.25 -14.84 -1.83
C TYR A 60 -13.55 -15.15 -3.30
N GLU A 61 -14.41 -16.13 -3.58
CA GLU A 61 -14.81 -16.45 -4.94
C GLU A 61 -15.45 -15.25 -5.65
N ARG A 62 -16.36 -14.55 -4.96
CA ARG A 62 -17.00 -13.35 -5.50
C ARG A 62 -15.99 -12.24 -5.76
N PHE A 63 -15.03 -12.07 -4.85
CA PHE A 63 -13.93 -11.12 -5.02
C PHE A 63 -13.09 -11.45 -6.26
N LEU A 64 -12.70 -12.71 -6.43
CA LEU A 64 -11.85 -13.14 -7.54
C LEU A 64 -12.53 -12.96 -8.90
N VAL A 65 -13.82 -13.31 -9.00
CA VAL A 65 -14.65 -13.08 -10.18
C VAL A 65 -14.73 -11.57 -10.50
N LYS A 66 -14.95 -10.75 -9.47
CA LYS A 66 -14.97 -9.29 -9.61
C LYS A 66 -13.62 -8.74 -10.10
N CYS A 67 -12.50 -9.25 -9.59
CA CYS A 67 -11.17 -8.84 -10.04
C CYS A 67 -10.96 -9.11 -11.53
N LEU A 68 -11.33 -10.30 -11.98
CA LEU A 68 -11.23 -10.65 -13.41
C LEU A 68 -12.12 -9.77 -14.27
N LYS A 69 -13.37 -9.55 -13.85
CA LYS A 69 -14.31 -8.68 -14.55
C LYS A 69 -13.75 -7.26 -14.74
N GLU A 70 -13.35 -6.63 -13.65
CA GLU A 70 -12.81 -5.27 -13.68
C GLU A 70 -11.53 -5.18 -14.52
N ALA A 71 -10.65 -6.18 -14.46
CA ALA A 71 -9.39 -6.17 -15.20
C ALA A 71 -9.61 -6.29 -16.72
N VAL A 72 -10.58 -7.10 -17.14
CA VAL A 72 -10.95 -7.24 -18.56
C VAL A 72 -11.68 -5.99 -19.05
N GLU A 73 -12.65 -5.47 -18.28
CA GLU A 73 -13.40 -4.25 -18.63
C GLU A 73 -12.49 -3.04 -18.77
N ALA A 74 -11.46 -2.92 -17.91
CA ALA A 74 -10.46 -1.85 -17.99
C ALA A 74 -9.59 -1.90 -19.27
N MET A 75 -9.62 -3.00 -20.02
CA MET A 75 -8.95 -3.14 -21.31
C MET A 75 -9.86 -2.85 -22.50
N ASN A 76 -11.12 -2.46 -22.29
CA ASN A 76 -12.07 -2.15 -23.36
C ASN A 76 -12.13 -3.29 -24.41
N PRO A 77 -12.56 -4.49 -24.01
CA PRO A 77 -12.46 -5.68 -24.84
C PRO A 77 -13.36 -5.56 -26.08
N SER A 78 -12.88 -6.08 -27.20
CA SER A 78 -13.61 -6.24 -28.46
C SER A 78 -13.88 -7.71 -28.75
N ASP A 79 -14.87 -7.99 -29.59
CA ASP A 79 -15.18 -9.36 -29.99
C ASP A 79 -13.99 -10.02 -30.70
N GLY A 80 -13.60 -11.20 -30.23
CA GLY A 80 -12.44 -11.94 -30.73
C GLY A 80 -11.15 -11.71 -29.96
N ASP A 81 -11.12 -10.74 -29.02
CA ASP A 81 -9.93 -10.44 -28.22
C ASP A 81 -9.49 -11.65 -27.39
N GLU A 82 -8.17 -11.76 -27.24
CA GLU A 82 -7.54 -12.80 -26.45
C GLU A 82 -6.74 -12.20 -25.30
N PHE A 83 -6.99 -12.73 -24.09
CA PHE A 83 -6.33 -12.30 -22.86
C PHE A 83 -5.54 -13.43 -22.22
N ILE A 84 -4.36 -13.11 -21.72
CA ILE A 84 -3.56 -13.95 -20.84
C ILE A 84 -3.86 -13.54 -19.40
N VAL A 85 -4.43 -14.46 -18.63
CA VAL A 85 -4.79 -14.26 -17.23
C VAL A 85 -3.81 -15.01 -16.35
N TYR A 86 -2.99 -14.27 -15.60
CA TYR A 86 -2.21 -14.82 -14.51
C TYR A 86 -3.08 -14.87 -13.27
N VAL A 87 -3.08 -16.03 -12.62
CA VAL A 87 -3.82 -16.30 -11.39
C VAL A 87 -2.98 -17.22 -10.51
N ASP A 88 -3.09 -17.07 -9.19
CA ASP A 88 -2.47 -17.99 -8.25
C ASP A 88 -2.95 -19.43 -8.49
N LYS A 89 -2.04 -20.41 -8.38
CA LYS A 89 -2.31 -21.82 -8.66
C LYS A 89 -3.56 -22.36 -7.95
N ARG A 90 -3.82 -21.93 -6.72
CA ARG A 90 -4.95 -22.41 -5.91
C ARG A 90 -6.30 -21.91 -6.43
N ASP A 91 -6.30 -20.84 -7.22
CA ASP A 91 -7.49 -20.14 -7.70
C ASP A 91 -7.79 -20.43 -9.18
N LEU A 92 -6.87 -21.14 -9.85
CA LEU A 92 -6.87 -21.36 -11.29
C LEU A 92 -8.07 -22.18 -11.77
N ASP A 93 -8.39 -23.28 -11.08
CA ASP A 93 -9.54 -24.14 -11.42
C ASP A 93 -10.87 -23.42 -11.22
N LEU A 94 -10.95 -22.57 -10.19
CA LEU A 94 -12.13 -21.78 -9.89
C LEU A 94 -12.43 -20.80 -11.03
N LEU A 95 -11.43 -20.02 -11.46
CA LEU A 95 -11.62 -19.07 -12.56
C LEU A 95 -11.88 -19.75 -13.90
N LYS A 96 -11.19 -20.85 -14.23
CA LYS A 96 -11.45 -21.61 -15.46
C LYS A 96 -12.91 -22.05 -15.57
N LYS A 97 -13.52 -22.49 -14.47
CA LYS A 97 -14.94 -22.90 -14.43
C LYS A 97 -15.92 -21.72 -14.52
N ARG A 98 -15.51 -20.54 -14.04
CA ARG A 98 -16.37 -19.34 -13.98
C ARG A 98 -16.25 -18.46 -15.22
N VAL A 99 -15.11 -18.44 -15.91
CA VAL A 99 -14.84 -17.48 -17.00
C VAL A 99 -15.90 -17.51 -18.10
N GLY A 100 -16.34 -18.71 -18.52
CA GLY A 100 -17.39 -18.85 -19.53
C GLY A 100 -18.79 -18.43 -19.07
N LYS A 101 -19.00 -18.29 -17.75
CA LYS A 101 -20.22 -17.70 -17.19
C LYS A 101 -20.13 -16.18 -17.05
N ILE A 102 -18.92 -15.64 -16.94
CA ILE A 102 -18.65 -14.21 -16.74
C ILE A 102 -18.66 -13.48 -18.08
N PHE A 103 -17.99 -14.05 -19.08
CA PHE A 103 -17.85 -13.47 -20.41
C PHE A 103 -18.46 -14.42 -21.44
N LYS A 104 -19.24 -13.84 -22.37
CA LYS A 104 -19.82 -14.59 -23.50
C LYS A 104 -18.71 -15.02 -24.47
N HIS A 105 -19.01 -15.98 -25.33
CA HIS A 105 -18.08 -16.72 -26.21
C HIS A 105 -17.18 -15.89 -27.15
N SER A 106 -17.33 -14.56 -27.22
CA SER A 106 -16.49 -13.73 -28.08
C SER A 106 -15.08 -13.49 -27.54
N LEU A 107 -14.85 -13.63 -26.23
CA LEU A 107 -13.52 -13.45 -25.63
C LEU A 107 -12.80 -14.77 -25.39
N LYS A 108 -11.49 -14.79 -25.67
CA LYS A 108 -10.62 -15.94 -25.44
C LYS A 108 -9.71 -15.70 -24.24
N PHE A 109 -9.53 -16.71 -23.40
CA PHE A 109 -8.72 -16.62 -22.19
C PHE A 109 -7.69 -17.75 -22.12
N LYS A 110 -6.41 -17.38 -21.94
CA LYS A 110 -5.32 -18.29 -21.61
C LYS A 110 -4.91 -18.08 -20.16
N PHE A 111 -5.05 -19.11 -19.33
CA PHE A 111 -4.66 -19.03 -17.92
C PHE A 111 -3.21 -19.45 -17.72
N LYS A 112 -2.48 -18.67 -16.92
CA LYS A 112 -1.12 -18.96 -16.48
C LYS A 112 -1.03 -18.85 -14.96
N GLU A 113 -0.08 -19.57 -14.37
CA GLU A 113 0.21 -19.45 -12.95
C GLU A 113 0.91 -18.13 -12.66
N GLY A 114 0.45 -17.44 -11.61
CA GLY A 114 1.08 -16.29 -11.00
C GLY A 114 1.41 -16.55 -9.53
N ASN A 115 2.27 -15.72 -8.95
CA ASN A 115 2.65 -15.81 -7.54
C ASN A 115 2.23 -14.53 -6.81
N PHE A 116 1.05 -14.56 -6.19
CA PHE A 116 0.48 -13.46 -5.41
C PHE A 116 -0.61 -13.96 -4.45
N MET A 117 -0.90 -13.16 -3.43
CA MET A 117 -1.84 -13.45 -2.35
C MET A 117 -3.28 -13.65 -2.82
N GLY A 118 -3.66 -13.08 -3.97
CA GLY A 118 -4.96 -13.30 -4.59
C GLY A 118 -5.28 -12.24 -5.65
N GLY A 119 -6.41 -12.41 -6.34
CA GLY A 119 -6.79 -11.57 -7.48
C GLY A 119 -6.23 -12.09 -8.80
N VAL A 120 -6.07 -11.21 -9.78
CA VAL A 120 -5.57 -11.58 -11.12
C VAL A 120 -4.66 -10.51 -11.70
N VAL A 121 -3.79 -10.92 -12.63
CA VAL A 121 -3.17 -10.00 -13.58
C VAL A 121 -3.64 -10.40 -14.97
N VAL A 122 -4.21 -9.45 -15.70
CA VAL A 122 -4.67 -9.70 -17.08
C VAL A 122 -3.69 -8.99 -18.01
N MET A 123 -3.41 -9.61 -19.15
CA MET A 123 -2.59 -9.07 -20.21
C MET A 123 -3.25 -9.35 -21.55
N ASP A 124 -3.15 -8.45 -22.52
CA ASP A 124 -3.58 -8.76 -23.89
C ASP A 124 -2.63 -9.75 -24.58
N SER A 125 -3.06 -10.37 -25.67
CA SER A 125 -2.26 -11.35 -26.43
C SER A 125 -0.91 -10.80 -26.90
N ASP A 126 -0.87 -9.49 -27.18
CA ASP A 126 0.30 -8.78 -27.69
C ASP A 126 1.26 -8.32 -26.57
N GLY A 127 0.85 -8.42 -25.30
CA GLY A 127 1.63 -7.97 -24.14
C GLY A 127 1.77 -6.45 -24.02
N LYS A 128 1.00 -5.67 -24.77
CA LYS A 128 1.04 -4.19 -24.75
C LYS A 128 0.28 -3.62 -23.57
N ARG A 129 -0.81 -4.27 -23.16
CA ARG A 129 -1.66 -3.82 -22.06
C ARG A 129 -1.64 -4.85 -20.95
N ILE A 130 -1.28 -4.41 -19.75
CA ILE A 130 -1.24 -5.23 -18.54
C ILE A 130 -2.04 -4.51 -17.47
N PHE A 131 -3.00 -5.22 -16.86
CA PHE A 131 -3.79 -4.72 -15.76
C PHE A 131 -3.57 -5.58 -14.52
N TYR A 132 -3.06 -4.96 -13.46
CA TYR A 132 -2.79 -5.60 -12.19
C TYR A 132 -3.98 -5.44 -11.25
N ASN A 133 -4.75 -6.50 -11.04
CA ASN A 133 -5.87 -6.53 -10.11
C ASN A 133 -5.66 -7.55 -8.97
N THR A 134 -4.44 -7.59 -8.45
CA THR A 134 -4.07 -8.39 -7.28
C THR A 134 -4.41 -7.66 -5.99
N ILE A 135 -4.50 -8.40 -4.89
CA ILE A 135 -4.68 -7.81 -3.54
C ILE A 135 -3.52 -6.86 -3.24
N GLU A 136 -2.30 -7.24 -3.60
CA GLU A 136 -1.09 -6.46 -3.39
C GLU A 136 -1.11 -5.16 -4.19
N SER A 137 -1.45 -5.21 -5.48
CA SER A 137 -1.50 -4.01 -6.33
C SER A 137 -2.59 -3.04 -5.87
N ARG A 138 -3.74 -3.54 -5.39
CA ARG A 138 -4.77 -2.69 -4.76
C ARG A 138 -4.30 -2.08 -3.44
N LEU A 139 -3.61 -2.87 -2.61
CA LEU A 139 -3.12 -2.37 -1.33
C LEU A 139 -2.05 -1.30 -1.54
N GLU A 140 -1.15 -1.51 -2.50
CA GLU A 140 -0.07 -0.57 -2.81
C GLU A 140 -0.61 0.73 -3.40
N SER A 141 -1.62 0.67 -4.30
CA SER A 141 -2.24 1.87 -4.85
C SER A 141 -3.02 2.69 -3.81
N LEU A 142 -3.64 2.03 -2.84
CA LEU A 142 -4.34 2.67 -1.73
C LEU A 142 -3.41 3.10 -0.59
N ARG A 143 -2.16 2.64 -0.58
CA ARG A 143 -1.22 2.83 0.53
C ARG A 143 -1.01 4.30 0.92
N PRO A 144 -0.85 5.27 -0.01
CA PRO A 144 -0.69 6.68 0.35
C PRO A 144 -1.90 7.24 1.11
N LEU A 145 -3.11 6.99 0.58
CA LEU A 145 -4.38 7.42 1.18
C LEU A 145 -4.61 6.75 2.54
N LEU A 146 -4.35 5.45 2.63
CA LEU A 146 -4.49 4.70 3.88
C LEU A 146 -3.48 5.17 4.93
N ARG A 147 -2.23 5.48 4.53
CA ARG A 147 -1.21 6.01 5.43
C ARG A 147 -1.66 7.32 6.07
N GLU A 148 -2.23 8.23 5.28
CA GLU A 148 -2.79 9.49 5.80
C GLU A 148 -3.93 9.23 6.81
N LYS A 149 -4.88 8.37 6.45
CA LYS A 149 -5.99 7.99 7.35
C LYS A 149 -5.49 7.34 8.64
N ILE A 150 -4.54 6.40 8.56
CA ILE A 150 -3.96 5.73 9.73
C ILE A 150 -3.24 6.76 10.60
N ALA A 151 -2.44 7.66 10.02
CA ALA A 151 -1.77 8.70 10.77
C ALA A 151 -2.75 9.63 11.48
N SER A 152 -3.86 9.99 10.83
CA SER A 152 -4.94 10.78 11.44
C SER A 152 -5.64 10.03 12.58
N ILE A 153 -5.84 8.72 12.48
CA ILE A 153 -6.47 7.92 13.54
C ILE A 153 -5.53 7.74 14.74
N LEU A 154 -4.25 7.45 14.48
CA LEU A 154 -3.28 7.14 15.54
C LEU A 154 -2.66 8.36 16.19
N PHE A 155 -2.48 9.44 15.42
CA PHE A 155 -1.73 10.63 15.82
C PHE A 155 -2.47 11.94 15.57
N GLY A 156 -3.68 11.89 15.01
CA GLY A 156 -4.52 13.08 14.90
C GLY A 156 -4.81 13.61 16.29
N GLU A 157 -4.62 14.91 16.45
CA GLU A 157 -4.82 15.60 17.72
C GLU A 157 -6.23 15.30 18.25
N VAL A 158 -6.30 14.75 19.47
CA VAL A 158 -7.47 15.02 20.31
C VAL A 158 -7.44 16.54 20.45
N LYS A 159 -8.33 17.24 19.73
CA LYS A 159 -8.69 18.59 20.14
C LYS A 159 -9.21 18.43 21.56
N GLU A 160 -8.38 18.74 22.54
CA GLU A 160 -8.88 19.11 23.85
C GLU A 160 -9.88 20.22 23.56
N SER A 161 -11.15 19.90 23.76
CA SER A 161 -12.21 20.88 23.95
C SER A 161 -11.80 21.70 25.17
N GLY A 162 -10.92 22.67 24.97
CA GLY A 162 -10.67 23.72 25.92
C GLY A 162 -11.96 24.49 26.05
N GLU A 163 -12.71 24.17 27.10
CA GLU A 163 -13.81 24.99 27.60
C GLU A 163 -13.34 26.43 27.70
N ASP A 164 -14.13 27.32 27.10
CA ASP A 164 -14.15 28.74 27.38
C ASP A 164 -14.07 28.97 28.90
N ARG A 165 -13.02 29.68 29.33
CA ARG A 165 -13.01 30.48 30.55
C ARG A 165 -12.24 31.77 30.32
#